data_AF-A0A8E2AII5-F1
#
_entry.id   AF-A0A8E2AII5-F1
#
_cell.length_a   1.000
_cell.length_b   1.000
_cell.length_c   1.000
_cell.angle_alpha   90.00
_cell.angle_beta   90.00
_cell.angle_gamma   90.00
#
_symmetry.space_group_name_H-M   'P 1'
#
loop_
_entity.id
_entity.type
_entity.pdbx_description
1 polymer ?
#
loop_
_entity_poly.entity_id
_entity_poly.type
_entity_poly.pdbx_seq_one_letter_code
_entity_poly.pdbx_strand_id
1 'polypeptide(L)'
;MTIRCPTLRPGWFKPKLDAIAHLNDRFKEADEMVRKRRRSGKFKATHVAFVTFDKMSSAQVAAQSILAPSLTECLTHPAPEPRDIVWSAVSYSPASLVVREWIVFGVMGLLLFFWLIPITALASLLSYKEIKKTVPWLGELIDKNQQIRAIVQNLLPSVVIVMLNALLLLLLEGPIMQ
;
A
#
# COMPACT_ATOMS: atom_id res chain seq x y z
N MET A 1 -6.45 7.04 48.62
CA MET A 1 -6.85 7.31 47.23
C MET A 1 -6.35 6.18 46.36
N THR A 2 -7.22 5.25 45.96
CA THR A 2 -6.89 4.19 44.99
C THR A 2 -6.99 4.76 43.59
N ILE A 3 -5.86 4.88 42.91
CA ILE A 3 -5.79 5.36 41.52
C ILE A 3 -6.45 4.31 40.63
N ARG A 4 -7.44 4.73 39.83
CA ARG A 4 -8.12 3.85 38.87
C ARG A 4 -7.17 3.58 37.70
N CYS A 5 -6.77 2.33 37.49
CA CYS A 5 -5.98 1.93 36.32
C CYS A 5 -6.87 1.80 35.07
N PRO A 6 -6.37 2.16 33.87
CA PRO A 6 -7.08 1.94 32.62
C PRO A 6 -7.23 0.44 32.32
N THR A 7 -8.42 0.01 31.87
CA THR A 7 -8.69 -1.40 31.52
C THR A 7 -8.74 -1.60 30.02
N LEU A 8 -8.15 -2.68 29.51
CA LEU A 8 -8.18 -3.07 28.11
C LEU A 8 -8.90 -4.40 27.92
N ARG A 9 -9.60 -4.55 26.79
CA ARG A 9 -10.22 -5.81 26.37
C ARG A 9 -9.48 -6.33 25.12
N PRO A 10 -8.60 -7.33 25.25
CA PRO A 10 -7.73 -7.77 24.16
C PRO A 10 -8.44 -8.56 23.04
N GLY A 11 -9.72 -8.87 23.19
CA GLY A 11 -10.52 -9.55 22.16
C GLY A 11 -12.00 -9.51 22.48
N TRP A 12 -12.84 -9.75 21.47
CA TRP A 12 -14.29 -9.58 21.57
C TRP A 12 -14.96 -10.45 22.65
N PHE A 13 -14.35 -11.60 23.00
CA PHE A 13 -14.83 -12.53 24.04
C PHE A 13 -13.93 -12.64 25.28
N LYS A 14 -12.85 -11.85 25.38
CA LYS A 14 -11.93 -11.94 26.54
C LYS A 14 -12.39 -11.03 27.69
N PRO A 15 -12.06 -11.38 28.95
CA PRO A 15 -12.35 -10.53 30.10
C PRO A 15 -11.59 -9.19 30.01
N LYS A 16 -12.13 -8.16 30.68
CA LYS A 16 -11.42 -6.88 30.85
C LYS A 16 -10.23 -7.10 31.77
N LEU A 17 -9.04 -6.67 31.35
CA LEU A 17 -7.79 -6.80 32.08
C LEU A 17 -7.22 -5.41 32.37
N ASP A 18 -6.36 -5.29 33.39
CA ASP A 18 -5.59 -4.06 33.62
C ASP A 18 -4.63 -3.85 32.44
N ALA A 19 -4.76 -2.70 31.77
CA ALA A 19 -3.96 -2.38 30.60
C ALA A 19 -2.47 -2.27 30.95
N ILE A 20 -2.13 -1.75 32.13
CA ILE A 20 -0.74 -1.55 32.55
C ILE A 20 -0.07 -2.90 32.76
N ALA A 21 -0.70 -3.80 33.50
CA ALA A 21 -0.18 -5.14 33.74
C ALA A 21 0.01 -5.91 32.42
N HIS A 22 -1.01 -5.88 31.54
CA HIS A 22 -0.94 -6.56 30.25
C HIS A 22 0.18 -6.04 29.35
N LEU A 23 0.33 -4.71 29.22
CA LEU A 23 1.38 -4.11 28.40
C LEU A 23 2.77 -4.36 28.99
N ASN A 24 2.90 -4.35 30.31
CA ASN A 24 4.18 -4.61 30.97
C ASN A 24 4.63 -6.07 30.77
N ASP A 25 3.70 -7.03 30.82
CA ASP A 25 4.01 -8.44 30.52
C ASP A 25 4.41 -8.62 29.06
N ARG A 26 3.71 -7.98 28.11
CA ARG A 26 4.09 -7.96 26.69
C ARG A 26 5.45 -7.31 26.44
N PHE A 27 5.77 -6.25 27.19
CA PHE A 27 7.07 -5.59 27.12
C PHE A 27 8.19 -6.52 27.61
N LYS A 28 7.99 -7.20 28.74
CA LYS A 28 8.97 -8.18 29.27
C LYS A 28 9.19 -9.33 28.30
N GLU A 29 8.13 -9.87 27.72
CA GLU A 29 8.22 -10.93 26.71
C GLU A 29 9.06 -10.48 25.49
N ALA A 30 8.80 -9.26 24.99
CA ALA A 30 9.56 -8.68 23.90
C ALA A 30 11.03 -8.44 24.26
N ASP A 31 11.31 -7.88 25.44
CA ASP A 31 12.67 -7.64 25.93
C ASP A 31 13.45 -8.96 26.08
N GLU A 32 12.80 -10.01 26.61
CA GLU A 32 13.41 -11.34 26.67
C GLU A 32 13.75 -11.90 25.29
N MET A 33 12.85 -11.76 24.31
CA MET A 33 13.12 -12.19 22.93
C MET A 33 14.33 -11.45 22.37
N VAL A 34 14.44 -10.14 22.58
CA VAL A 34 15.59 -9.34 22.14
C VAL A 34 16.87 -9.77 22.84
N ARG A 35 16.86 -9.96 24.17
CA ARG A 35 18.03 -10.40 24.94
C ARG A 35 18.50 -11.78 24.51
N LYS A 36 17.59 -12.72 24.28
CA LYS A 36 17.90 -14.06 23.74
C LYS A 36 18.56 -13.94 22.36
N ARG A 37 17.95 -13.18 21.44
CA ARG A 37 18.48 -12.95 20.08
C ARG A 37 19.86 -12.28 20.10
N ARG A 38 20.13 -11.34 21.00
CA ARG A 38 21.45 -10.71 21.13
C ARG A 38 22.52 -11.67 21.65
N ARG A 39 22.17 -12.57 22.58
CA ARG A 39 23.13 -13.55 23.16
C ARG A 39 23.47 -14.69 22.21
N SER A 40 22.48 -15.21 21.49
CA SER A 40 22.65 -16.38 20.61
C SER A 40 22.74 -16.04 19.11
N GLY A 41 22.67 -14.75 18.76
CA GLY A 41 22.46 -14.28 17.41
C GLY A 41 23.68 -14.43 16.52
N LYS A 42 23.71 -15.50 15.72
CA LYS A 42 24.49 -15.53 14.48
C LYS A 42 23.64 -14.85 13.40
N PHE A 43 23.88 -13.57 13.16
CA PHE A 43 23.21 -12.83 12.09
C PHE A 43 23.98 -13.00 10.79
N LYS A 44 23.26 -13.26 9.69
CA LYS A 44 23.88 -13.33 8.36
C LYS A 44 24.33 -11.93 7.94
N ALA A 45 25.57 -11.81 7.46
CA ALA A 45 26.04 -10.56 6.87
C ALA A 45 25.13 -10.18 5.68
N THR A 46 24.71 -8.93 5.67
CA THR A 46 23.88 -8.36 4.60
C THR A 46 24.78 -7.61 3.62
N HIS A 47 24.35 -7.46 2.37
CA HIS A 47 25.08 -6.77 1.30
C HIS A 47 24.87 -5.23 1.32
N VAL A 48 24.31 -4.69 2.41
CA VAL A 48 24.01 -3.26 2.59
C VAL A 48 24.70 -2.79 3.87
N ALA A 49 25.25 -1.58 3.82
CA ALA A 49 25.89 -0.92 4.94
C ALA A 49 25.56 0.57 4.95
N PHE A 50 25.56 1.16 6.15
CA PHE A 50 25.45 2.60 6.34
C PHE A 50 26.84 3.17 6.59
N VAL A 51 27.20 4.23 5.86
CA VAL A 51 28.49 4.90 5.98
C VAL A 51 28.24 6.34 6.40
N THR A 52 28.92 6.77 7.46
CA THR A 52 28.87 8.15 7.97
C THR A 52 30.18 8.85 7.66
N PHE A 53 30.08 10.11 7.21
CA PHE A 53 31.23 10.97 6.91
C PHE A 53 31.32 12.12 7.92
N ASP A 54 32.53 12.62 8.16
CA ASP A 54 32.77 13.79 9.02
C ASP A 54 32.17 15.08 8.42
N LYS A 55 32.19 15.19 7.07
CA LYS A 55 31.66 16.34 6.34
C LYS A 55 30.48 15.95 5.45
N MET A 56 29.44 16.79 5.46
CA MET A 56 28.27 16.64 4.58
C MET A 56 28.64 16.68 3.09
N SER A 57 29.58 17.54 2.70
CA SER A 57 30.04 17.63 1.31
C SER A 57 30.66 16.32 0.82
N SER A 58 31.45 15.65 1.66
CA SER A 58 32.04 14.35 1.34
C SER A 58 30.98 13.26 1.17
N ALA A 59 29.95 13.25 2.03
CA ALA A 59 28.83 12.33 1.88
C ALA A 59 28.07 12.54 0.57
N GLN A 60 27.83 13.79 0.19
CA GLN A 60 27.11 14.11 -1.05
C GLN A 60 27.91 13.73 -2.29
N VAL A 61 29.22 14.00 -2.29
CA VAL A 61 30.12 13.57 -3.38
C VAL A 61 30.14 12.04 -3.48
N ALA A 62 30.26 11.34 -2.35
CA ALA A 62 30.26 9.88 -2.33
C ALA A 62 28.94 9.30 -2.88
N ALA A 63 27.79 9.84 -2.47
CA ALA A 63 26.47 9.38 -2.90
C ALA A 63 26.24 9.53 -4.41
N GLN A 64 26.90 10.50 -5.05
CA GLN A 64 26.77 10.79 -6.48
C GLN A 64 27.92 10.22 -7.32
N SER A 65 28.92 9.59 -6.69
CA SER A 65 30.09 9.05 -7.38
C SER A 65 29.90 7.58 -7.78
N ILE A 66 30.50 7.19 -8.91
CA ILE A 66 30.58 5.78 -9.32
C ILE A 66 31.81 5.18 -8.62
N LEU A 67 31.57 4.30 -7.63
CA LEU A 67 32.63 3.71 -6.79
C LEU A 67 33.21 2.41 -7.34
N ALA A 68 32.51 1.73 -8.24
CA ALA A 68 32.91 0.44 -8.79
C ALA A 68 32.93 0.45 -10.33
N PRO A 69 33.74 -0.41 -10.99
CA PRO A 69 33.77 -0.52 -12.46
C PRO A 69 32.43 -0.95 -13.06
N SER A 70 31.65 -1.76 -12.33
CA SER A 70 30.31 -2.18 -12.71
C SER A 70 29.26 -1.33 -11.99
N LEU A 71 28.26 -0.87 -12.74
CA LEU A 71 27.18 -0.01 -12.22
C LEU A 71 26.24 -0.75 -11.24
N THR A 72 26.32 -2.08 -11.17
CA THR A 72 25.49 -2.91 -10.29
C THR A 72 26.16 -3.22 -8.96
N GLU A 73 27.44 -2.90 -8.81
CA GLU A 73 28.20 -3.10 -7.58
C GLU A 73 28.37 -1.78 -6.83
N CYS A 74 28.27 -1.81 -5.50
CA CYS A 74 28.46 -0.65 -4.63
C CYS A 74 27.52 0.54 -4.97
N LEU A 75 26.22 0.27 -5.10
CA LEU A 75 25.20 1.30 -5.30
C LEU A 75 25.08 2.20 -4.07
N THR A 76 25.41 3.48 -4.23
CA THR A 76 25.28 4.50 -3.17
C THR A 76 24.09 5.40 -3.40
N HIS A 77 23.38 5.71 -2.33
CA HIS A 77 22.29 6.67 -2.31
C HIS A 77 22.29 7.36 -0.93
N PRO A 78 21.77 8.59 -0.84
CA PRO A 78 21.61 9.25 0.44
C PRO A 78 20.74 8.38 1.36
N ALA A 79 21.22 8.12 2.57
CA ALA A 79 20.47 7.34 3.54
C ALA A 79 19.21 8.12 3.97
N PRO A 80 18.03 7.48 4.01
CA PRO A 80 16.82 8.10 4.52
C PRO A 80 16.87 8.30 6.04
N GLU A 81 15.89 9.01 6.58
CA GLU A 81 15.76 9.17 8.04
C GLU A 81 15.65 7.79 8.70
N PRO A 82 16.29 7.55 9.88
CA PRO A 82 16.24 6.25 10.54
C PRO A 82 14.84 5.68 10.83
N ARG A 83 13.84 6.55 10.89
CA ARG A 83 12.43 6.19 11.12
C ARG A 83 11.72 5.69 9.86
N ASP A 84 12.19 6.13 8.69
CA ASP A 84 11.64 5.76 7.39
C ASP A 84 12.29 4.48 6.82
N ILE A 85 13.27 3.92 7.55
CA ILE A 85 13.94 2.67 7.16
C ILE A 85 13.08 1.48 7.52
N VAL A 86 12.57 0.79 6.49
CA VAL A 86 11.95 -0.52 6.64
C VAL A 86 13.04 -1.59 6.78
N TRP A 87 13.45 -1.88 8.01
CA TRP A 87 14.54 -2.83 8.33
C TRP A 87 14.32 -4.26 7.83
N SER A 88 13.07 -4.66 7.60
CA SER A 88 12.77 -5.96 6.99
C SER A 88 13.08 -6.01 5.49
N ALA A 89 13.13 -4.84 4.84
CA ALA A 89 13.33 -4.72 3.39
C ALA A 89 14.76 -4.39 2.99
N VAL A 90 15.55 -3.78 3.88
CA VAL A 90 16.94 -3.37 3.60
C VAL A 90 17.86 -4.54 3.24
N SER A 91 17.53 -5.77 3.64
CA SER A 91 18.36 -6.95 3.38
C SER A 91 18.03 -7.70 2.09
N TYR A 92 17.05 -7.25 1.30
CA TYR A 92 16.69 -7.92 0.05
C TYR A 92 17.74 -7.72 -1.03
N SER A 93 18.14 -8.80 -1.68
CA SER A 93 19.06 -8.74 -2.82
C SER A 93 18.42 -7.95 -3.98
N PRO A 94 19.18 -7.13 -4.73
CA PRO A 94 18.66 -6.37 -5.87
C PRO A 94 17.88 -7.24 -6.86
N ALA A 95 18.35 -8.45 -7.14
CA ALA A 95 17.65 -9.38 -8.05
C ALA A 95 16.26 -9.78 -7.51
N SER A 96 16.14 -9.96 -6.19
CA SER A 96 14.85 -10.30 -5.57
C SER A 96 13.86 -9.14 -5.60
N LEU A 97 14.35 -7.90 -5.57
CA LEU A 97 13.51 -6.70 -5.72
C LEU A 97 12.96 -6.61 -7.14
N VAL A 98 13.81 -6.80 -8.15
CA VAL A 98 13.40 -6.80 -9.56
C VAL A 98 12.34 -7.88 -9.82
N VAL A 99 12.55 -9.10 -9.34
CA VAL A 99 11.54 -10.18 -9.51
C VAL A 99 10.22 -9.82 -8.84
N ARG A 100 10.26 -9.28 -7.62
CA ARG A 100 9.03 -8.83 -6.92
C ARG A 100 8.32 -7.73 -7.68
N GLU A 101 9.07 -6.78 -8.25
CA GLU A 101 8.54 -5.70 -9.08
C GLU A 101 7.83 -6.25 -10.32
N TRP A 102 8.44 -7.20 -11.03
CA TRP A 102 7.79 -7.89 -12.16
C TRP A 102 6.54 -8.67 -11.76
N ILE A 103 6.54 -9.32 -10.59
CA ILE A 103 5.36 -10.01 -10.07
C ILE A 103 4.24 -9.01 -9.80
N VAL A 104 4.54 -7.89 -9.15
CA VAL A 104 3.56 -6.83 -8.86
C VAL A 104 3.02 -6.25 -10.16
N PHE A 105 3.88 -5.95 -11.15
CA PHE A 105 3.44 -5.50 -12.47
C PHE A 105 2.57 -6.53 -13.19
N GLY A 106 2.91 -7.82 -13.10
CA GLY A 106 2.11 -8.90 -13.69
C GLY A 106 0.73 -9.00 -13.05
N VAL A 107 0.66 -8.98 -11.72
CA VAL A 107 -0.61 -9.01 -10.97
C VAL A 107 -1.44 -7.76 -11.25
N MET A 108 -0.81 -6.59 -11.30
CA MET A 108 -1.48 -5.33 -11.66
C MET A 108 -2.03 -5.39 -13.09
N GLY A 109 -1.25 -5.87 -14.06
CA GLY A 109 -1.71 -6.03 -15.44
C GLY A 109 -2.90 -6.99 -15.55
N LEU A 110 -2.86 -8.11 -14.82
CA LEU A 110 -3.96 -9.06 -14.76
C LEU A 110 -5.22 -8.43 -14.14
N LEU A 111 -5.06 -7.70 -13.04
CA LEU A 111 -6.15 -6.98 -12.38
C LEU A 111 -6.80 -5.98 -13.33
N LEU A 112 -6.01 -5.18 -14.05
CA LEU A 112 -6.50 -4.22 -15.04
C LEU A 112 -7.21 -4.90 -16.20
N PHE A 113 -6.68 -6.03 -16.69
CA PHE A 113 -7.34 -6.81 -17.74
C PHE A 113 -8.71 -7.33 -17.29
N PHE A 114 -8.80 -7.89 -16.08
CA PHE A 114 -10.09 -8.30 -15.51
C PHE A 114 -11.02 -7.12 -15.27
N TRP A 115 -10.48 -5.95 -14.89
CA TRP A 115 -11.25 -4.72 -14.63
C TRP A 115 -11.80 -4.08 -15.92
N LEU A 116 -11.17 -4.34 -17.06
CA LEU A 116 -11.66 -3.90 -18.36
C LEU A 116 -13.02 -4.51 -18.71
N ILE A 117 -13.26 -5.76 -18.32
CA ILE A 117 -14.52 -6.48 -18.57
C ILE A 117 -15.73 -5.77 -17.93
N PRO A 118 -15.78 -5.49 -16.60
CA PRO A 118 -16.88 -4.79 -16.00
C PRO A 118 -17.00 -3.36 -16.52
N ILE A 119 -15.89 -2.64 -16.77
CA ILE A 119 -15.93 -1.29 -17.36
C ILE A 119 -16.65 -1.29 -18.70
N THR A 120 -16.23 -2.17 -19.62
CA THR A 120 -16.80 -2.23 -20.97
C THR A 120 -18.24 -2.73 -20.96
N ALA A 121 -18.56 -3.69 -20.11
CA ALA A 121 -19.93 -4.16 -19.91
C ALA A 121 -20.85 -3.03 -19.36
N LEU A 122 -20.41 -2.32 -18.33
CA LEU A 122 -21.13 -1.17 -17.76
C LEU A 122 -21.28 -0.04 -18.78
N ALA A 123 -20.23 0.30 -19.52
CA ALA A 123 -20.27 1.31 -20.57
C ALA A 123 -21.25 0.93 -21.70
N SER A 124 -21.31 -0.36 -22.07
CA SER A 124 -22.27 -0.87 -23.05
C SER A 124 -23.71 -0.81 -22.53
N LEU A 125 -23.96 -1.22 -21.27
CA LEU A 125 -25.29 -1.14 -20.65
C LEU A 125 -25.79 0.30 -20.50
N LEU A 126 -24.90 1.26 -20.23
CA LEU A 126 -25.22 2.69 -20.15
C LEU A 126 -25.38 3.36 -21.51
N SER A 127 -25.30 2.62 -22.62
CA SER A 127 -25.63 3.17 -23.93
C SER A 127 -27.11 3.53 -24.00
N TYR A 128 -27.44 4.67 -24.61
CA TYR A 128 -28.81 5.18 -24.71
C TYR A 128 -29.81 4.14 -25.26
N LYS A 129 -29.37 3.28 -26.19
CA LYS A 129 -30.20 2.19 -26.74
C LYS A 129 -30.54 1.11 -25.70
N GLU A 130 -29.57 0.75 -24.85
CA GLU A 130 -29.74 -0.28 -23.82
C GLU A 130 -30.49 0.26 -22.60
N ILE A 131 -30.28 1.52 -22.22
CA ILE A 131 -31.06 2.19 -21.15
C ILE A 131 -32.56 2.18 -21.49
N LYS A 132 -32.91 2.52 -22.74
CA LYS A 132 -34.31 2.54 -23.18
C LYS A 132 -34.97 1.15 -23.15
N LYS A 133 -34.17 0.09 -23.29
CA LYS A 133 -34.62 -1.31 -23.29
C LYS A 133 -34.70 -1.92 -21.88
N THR A 134 -33.75 -1.56 -21.00
CA THR A 134 -33.64 -2.12 -19.64
C THR A 134 -34.44 -1.36 -18.61
N VAL A 135 -34.55 -0.03 -18.74
CA VAL A 135 -35.26 0.85 -17.79
C VAL A 135 -36.19 1.81 -18.56
N PRO A 136 -37.38 1.36 -18.99
CA PRO A 136 -38.26 2.12 -19.87
C PRO A 136 -38.74 3.47 -19.29
N TRP A 137 -38.93 3.58 -17.96
CA TRP A 137 -39.26 4.90 -17.34
C TRP A 137 -38.19 5.94 -17.67
N LEU A 138 -36.92 5.53 -17.64
CA LEU A 138 -35.79 6.45 -17.75
C LEU A 138 -35.64 6.91 -19.19
N GLY A 139 -35.90 6.00 -20.14
CA GLY A 139 -36.02 6.31 -21.57
C GLY A 139 -37.13 7.33 -21.87
N GLU A 140 -38.31 7.19 -21.28
CA GLU A 140 -39.42 8.12 -21.46
C GLU A 140 -39.12 9.52 -20.89
N LEU A 141 -38.45 9.59 -19.73
CA LEU A 141 -38.03 10.86 -19.12
C LEU A 141 -36.96 11.58 -19.95
N ILE A 142 -36.05 10.80 -20.55
CA ILE A 142 -34.99 11.30 -21.43
C ILE A 142 -35.56 11.81 -22.76
N ASP A 143 -36.54 11.11 -23.34
CA ASP A 143 -37.19 11.52 -24.60
C ASP A 143 -38.04 12.78 -24.43
N LYS A 144 -38.51 13.08 -23.22
CA LYS A 144 -39.33 14.26 -22.91
C LYS A 144 -38.55 15.57 -22.91
N ASN A 145 -37.22 15.56 -22.75
CA ASN A 145 -36.41 16.78 -22.71
C ASN A 145 -35.02 16.62 -23.33
N GLN A 146 -34.73 17.39 -24.38
CA GLN A 146 -33.47 17.35 -25.13
C GLN A 146 -32.23 17.66 -24.27
N GLN A 147 -32.37 18.54 -23.27
CA GLN A 147 -31.29 18.85 -22.33
C GLN A 147 -30.96 17.67 -21.41
N ILE A 148 -31.97 16.95 -20.91
CA ILE A 148 -31.79 15.77 -20.04
C ILE A 148 -31.10 14.66 -20.83
N ARG A 149 -31.46 14.48 -22.11
CA ARG A 149 -30.79 13.52 -23.00
C ARG A 149 -29.30 13.80 -23.16
N ALA A 150 -28.92 15.05 -23.38
CA ALA A 150 -27.51 15.44 -23.51
C ALA A 150 -26.73 15.24 -22.21
N ILE A 151 -27.35 15.54 -21.06
CA ILE A 151 -26.77 15.33 -19.73
C ILE A 151 -26.56 13.83 -19.49
N VAL A 152 -27.57 13.00 -19.68
CA VAL A 152 -27.48 11.56 -19.41
C VAL A 152 -26.49 10.88 -20.35
N GLN A 153 -26.46 11.22 -21.64
CA GLN A 153 -25.53 10.61 -22.59
C GLN A 153 -24.06 10.94 -22.30
N ASN A 154 -23.76 12.14 -21.79
CA ASN A 154 -22.38 12.59 -21.58
C ASN A 154 -21.90 12.39 -20.13
N LEU A 155 -22.77 12.58 -19.13
CA LEU A 155 -22.40 12.53 -17.72
C LEU A 155 -22.62 11.17 -17.08
N LEU A 156 -23.68 10.43 -17.45
CA LEU A 156 -23.99 9.15 -16.80
C LEU A 156 -22.85 8.12 -16.97
N PRO A 157 -22.29 7.91 -18.18
CA PRO A 157 -21.18 6.97 -18.35
C PRO A 157 -19.93 7.46 -17.61
N SER A 158 -19.65 8.75 -17.66
CA SER A 158 -18.47 9.35 -17.01
C SER A 158 -18.52 9.18 -15.48
N VAL A 159 -19.65 9.50 -14.84
CA VAL A 159 -19.81 9.40 -13.39
C VAL A 159 -19.72 7.95 -12.91
N VAL A 160 -20.34 7.01 -13.63
CA VAL A 160 -20.28 5.58 -13.26
C VAL A 160 -18.85 5.03 -13.38
N ILE A 161 -18.13 5.40 -14.43
CA ILE A 161 -16.72 5.01 -14.61
C ILE A 161 -15.86 5.61 -13.48
N VAL A 162 -16.08 6.89 -13.12
CA VAL A 162 -15.36 7.53 -12.01
C VAL A 162 -15.64 6.83 -10.68
N MET A 163 -16.89 6.49 -10.37
CA MET A 163 -17.24 5.75 -9.15
C MET A 163 -16.60 4.36 -9.13
N LEU A 164 -16.61 3.66 -10.26
CA LEU A 164 -15.98 2.34 -10.38
C LEU A 164 -14.46 2.46 -10.17
N ASN A 165 -13.80 3.44 -10.78
CA ASN A 165 -12.37 3.67 -10.59
C ASN A 165 -12.01 4.11 -9.16
N ALA A 166 -12.88 4.87 -8.49
CA ALA A 166 -12.70 5.21 -7.08
C ALA A 166 -12.73 3.96 -6.18
N LEU A 167 -13.60 2.99 -6.50
CA LEU A 167 -13.65 1.70 -5.81
C LEU A 167 -12.35 0.90 -6.01
N LEU A 168 -11.80 0.91 -7.23
CA LEU A 168 -10.51 0.28 -7.53
C LEU A 168 -9.37 0.89 -6.71
N LEU A 169 -9.31 2.23 -6.63
CA LEU A 169 -8.29 2.94 -5.84
C LEU A 169 -8.37 2.55 -4.36
N LEU A 170 -9.57 2.50 -3.79
CA LEU A 170 -9.77 2.09 -2.40
C LEU A 170 -9.35 0.64 -2.14
N LEU A 171 -9.60 -0.26 -3.09
CA LEU A 171 -9.17 -1.66 -3.00
C LEU A 171 -7.64 -1.80 -3.09
N LEU A 172 -6.97 -0.92 -3.84
CA LEU A 172 -5.53 -0.92 -3.99
C LEU A 172 -4.80 -0.27 -2.79
N GLU A 173 -5.39 0.75 -2.18
CA GLU A 173 -4.81 1.44 -1.01
C GLU A 173 -5.00 0.66 0.31
N GLY A 174 -6.07 -0.13 0.44
CA GLY A 174 -6.32 -1.00 1.59
C GLY A 174 -5.13 -1.86 2.04
N PRO A 175 -4.41 -2.56 1.14
CA PRO A 175 -3.24 -3.36 1.52
C PRO A 175 -1.96 -2.55 1.81
N ILE A 176 -1.90 -1.25 1.49
CA ILE A 176 -0.70 -0.41 1.67
C ILE A 176 -0.68 0.28 3.07
N MET A 177 -1.82 0.33 3.75
CA MET A 177 -1.98 1.01 5.05
C MET A 177 -1.84 0.10 6.28
N GLN A 178 -1.43 -1.17 6.11
CA GLN A 178 -1.11 -2.13 7.18
C GLN A 178 0.37 -2.48 7.20
#